data_AF-A0A816UV20-F1
#
_entry.id   AF-A0A816UV20-F1
#
_cell.length_a   1.000
_cell.length_b   1.000
_cell.length_c   1.000
_cell.angle_alpha   90.00
_cell.angle_beta   90.00
_cell.angle_gamma   90.00
#
_symmetry.space_group_name_H-M   'P 1'
#
loop_
_entity.id
_entity.type
_entity.pdbx_description
1 polymer ?
#
loop_
_entity_poly.entity_id
_entity_poly.type
_entity_poly.pdbx_seq_one_letter_code
_entity_poly.pdbx_strand_id
1 'polypeptide(L)'
;MRILMIIFITQLATTATILLPKRDVLHKSSGLIMKYISEYKPANDITSITVSIPMVNDMCYIIPRKAMLKIPQCNTHIKQQQEGKNNTSNKRNKRFIMNIISIAIGTAATTLATSNTIQIHNLQKEIKSITTSIDSIQNAINSHNSRLVQLTKGQITIVEELIHTQTALNNTIVLVNEHSKVLQQHRIAINTLMSMIMILKKELTSFTHAVETHFIHESIEDILANKLNLRFIHHYDLPRVIKMITKQVNIDMEETDDSLPTFELINRLLIQQRIEFVPMNTKEQTAGGVIGNLLFISFFAAANKNQQSFSTYKLTPIPFNQGQQRSKLAQIPYIIGISTKTMELIQWTKEESNTCKFTSMSSCRETPPINKNWQQTCLLEILTDSNLTLCRIEHELEPIFIQRVGQQWAISTINETKCHRVTQPEQGEHVITTNNELTIPPIALITIDKSTAWSCDNFFLPSITNGT
;
A
#
# COMPACT_ATOMS: atom_id res chain seq x y z
N MET A 1 43.92 -60.87 5.76
CA MET A 1 42.96 -59.82 6.18
C MET A 1 43.22 -58.59 5.32
N ARG A 2 42.45 -58.39 4.25
CA ARG A 2 42.61 -57.28 3.29
C ARG A 2 41.79 -56.09 3.79
N ILE A 3 42.45 -55.03 4.21
CA ILE A 3 41.83 -53.78 4.64
C ILE A 3 41.43 -53.03 3.36
N LEU A 4 40.12 -52.98 3.10
CA LEU A 4 39.52 -52.21 2.01
C LEU A 4 39.49 -50.73 2.46
N MET A 5 40.42 -49.93 1.96
CA MET A 5 40.47 -48.49 2.21
C MET A 5 39.43 -47.80 1.32
N ILE A 6 38.23 -47.59 1.87
CA ILE A 6 37.19 -46.79 1.23
C ILE A 6 37.62 -45.33 1.31
N ILE A 7 38.19 -44.81 0.22
CA ILE A 7 38.48 -43.40 0.05
C ILE A 7 37.13 -42.70 -0.13
N PHE A 8 36.59 -42.13 0.95
CA PHE A 8 35.53 -41.13 0.85
C PHE A 8 36.12 -39.88 0.22
N ILE A 9 36.02 -39.77 -1.11
CA ILE A 9 36.17 -38.51 -1.82
C ILE A 9 34.97 -37.66 -1.41
N THR A 10 35.08 -36.97 -0.28
CA THR A 10 34.20 -35.86 0.04
C THR A 10 34.55 -34.76 -0.96
N GLN A 11 33.80 -34.71 -2.06
CA GLN A 11 33.79 -33.55 -2.93
C GLN A 11 33.38 -32.37 -2.05
N LEU A 12 34.36 -31.56 -1.65
CA LEU A 12 34.08 -30.20 -1.19
C LEU A 12 33.44 -29.51 -2.39
N ALA A 13 32.11 -29.52 -2.42
CA ALA A 13 31.33 -28.66 -3.30
C ALA A 13 31.73 -27.23 -2.95
N THR A 14 32.61 -26.66 -3.76
CA THR A 14 32.89 -25.24 -3.75
C THR A 14 31.56 -24.56 -4.00
N THR A 15 31.01 -23.96 -2.95
CA THR A 15 29.77 -23.19 -3.04
C THR A 15 30.08 -21.99 -3.92
N ALA A 16 29.82 -22.12 -5.22
CA ALA A 16 29.91 -21.02 -6.15
C ALA A 16 29.02 -19.89 -5.60
N THR A 17 29.66 -18.77 -5.26
CA THR A 17 28.95 -17.60 -4.77
C THR A 17 28.27 -16.94 -5.96
N ILE A 18 26.98 -17.22 -6.13
CA ILE A 18 26.19 -16.63 -7.20
C ILE A 18 25.99 -15.15 -6.87
N LEU A 19 26.67 -14.27 -7.60
CA LEU A 19 26.52 -12.83 -7.47
C LEU A 19 25.66 -12.31 -8.63
N LEU A 20 24.37 -12.10 -8.35
CA LEU A 20 23.46 -11.49 -9.32
C LEU A 20 23.57 -9.96 -9.26
N PRO A 21 23.86 -9.29 -10.39
CA PRO A 21 23.96 -7.84 -10.41
C PRO A 21 22.57 -7.19 -10.40
N LYS A 22 22.45 -6.02 -9.79
CA LYS A 22 21.23 -5.18 -9.79
C LYS A 22 21.01 -4.48 -11.14
N ARG A 23 20.93 -5.25 -12.22
CA ARG A 23 20.69 -4.80 -13.58
C ARG A 23 20.05 -5.93 -14.38
N ASP A 24 19.60 -5.61 -15.58
CA ASP A 24 19.05 -6.62 -16.49
C ASP A 24 20.14 -7.58 -16.95
N VAL A 25 19.86 -8.88 -16.82
CA VAL A 25 20.79 -9.97 -17.18
C VAL A 25 20.13 -10.86 -18.23
N LEU A 26 20.89 -11.25 -19.24
CA LEU A 26 20.51 -12.26 -20.22
C LEU A 26 21.41 -13.49 -20.04
N HIS A 27 20.83 -14.61 -19.65
CA HIS A 27 21.50 -15.91 -19.66
C HIS A 27 21.39 -16.52 -21.05
N LYS A 28 22.46 -16.38 -21.84
CA LYS A 28 22.49 -16.85 -23.25
C LYS A 28 22.33 -18.37 -23.36
N SER A 29 22.87 -19.12 -22.40
CA SER A 29 22.83 -20.59 -22.34
C SER A 29 21.41 -21.16 -22.21
N SER A 30 20.50 -20.40 -21.58
CA SER A 30 19.13 -20.84 -21.28
C SER A 30 18.05 -19.97 -21.91
N GLY A 31 18.43 -18.88 -22.59
CA GLY A 31 17.46 -17.92 -23.11
C GLY A 31 16.62 -17.25 -22.01
N LEU A 32 17.13 -17.10 -20.78
CA LEU A 32 16.40 -16.43 -19.71
C LEU A 32 16.83 -14.97 -19.57
N ILE A 33 15.87 -14.05 -19.69
CA ILE A 33 16.07 -12.64 -19.30
C ILE A 33 15.60 -12.47 -17.85
N MET A 34 16.48 -11.92 -17.02
CA MET A 34 16.22 -11.53 -15.64
C MET A 34 16.26 -10.00 -15.57
N LYS A 35 15.09 -9.37 -15.66
CA LYS A 35 14.97 -7.91 -15.56
C LYS A 35 14.93 -7.51 -14.09
N TYR A 36 15.91 -6.74 -13.62
CA TYR A 36 15.92 -6.27 -12.23
C TYR A 36 14.75 -5.30 -12.01
N ILE A 37 14.04 -5.46 -10.89
CA ILE A 37 12.92 -4.59 -10.53
C ILE A 37 13.32 -3.68 -9.36
N SER A 38 13.58 -4.27 -8.18
CA SER A 38 13.87 -3.55 -6.95
C SER A 38 14.38 -4.48 -5.84
N GLU A 39 14.64 -3.92 -4.66
CA GLU A 39 14.82 -4.70 -3.43
C GLU A 39 13.48 -4.94 -2.72
N TYR A 40 13.26 -6.19 -2.33
CA TYR A 40 12.05 -6.64 -1.63
C TYR A 40 12.36 -7.12 -0.22
N LYS A 41 11.59 -6.66 0.77
CA LYS A 41 11.62 -7.05 2.17
C LYS A 41 10.29 -7.75 2.50
N PRO A 42 10.30 -9.05 2.84
CA PRO A 42 9.10 -9.75 3.30
C PRO A 42 8.38 -9.03 4.45
N ALA A 43 7.07 -8.87 4.34
CA ALA A 43 6.26 -8.33 5.44
C ALA A 43 5.93 -9.45 6.43
N ASN A 44 6.76 -9.63 7.45
CA ASN A 44 6.62 -10.68 8.46
C ASN A 44 6.22 -10.19 9.86
N ASP A 45 5.88 -8.91 9.97
CA ASP A 45 5.44 -8.25 11.21
C ASP A 45 4.10 -7.53 10.96
N ILE A 46 3.40 -7.16 12.01
CA ILE A 46 2.21 -6.32 11.97
C ILE A 46 2.46 -5.06 12.77
N THR A 47 2.17 -3.92 12.16
CA THR A 47 1.98 -2.68 12.90
C THR A 47 0.51 -2.28 12.91
N SER A 48 0.10 -1.56 13.94
CA SER A 48 -1.28 -1.10 14.06
C SER A 48 -1.34 0.39 14.34
N ILE A 49 -2.35 1.03 13.78
CA ILE A 49 -2.68 2.42 14.05
C ILE A 49 -4.12 2.48 14.50
N THR A 50 -4.33 3.20 15.59
CA THR A 50 -5.65 3.44 16.16
C THR A 50 -6.01 4.91 16.01
N VAL A 51 -7.15 5.16 15.38
CA VAL A 51 -7.79 6.48 15.36
C VAL A 51 -8.97 6.44 16.32
N SER A 52 -9.00 7.38 17.27
CA SER A 52 -10.07 7.49 18.27
C SER A 52 -10.93 8.71 17.96
N ILE A 53 -12.23 8.49 17.75
CA ILE A 53 -13.22 9.54 17.51
C ILE A 53 -14.16 9.60 18.73
N PRO A 54 -14.19 10.71 19.48
CA PRO A 54 -15.15 10.86 20.57
C PRO A 54 -16.57 10.90 20.01
N MET A 55 -17.46 10.10 20.59
CA MET A 55 -18.85 9.97 20.20
C MET A 55 -19.73 10.74 21.17
N VAL A 56 -20.62 11.58 20.66
CA VAL A 56 -21.75 12.14 21.42
C VAL A 56 -23.05 11.42 21.07
N ASN A 57 -24.10 11.57 21.87
CA ASN A 57 -25.42 10.98 21.61
C ASN A 57 -25.93 11.26 20.19
N ASP A 58 -25.76 12.50 19.73
CA ASP A 58 -26.21 12.91 18.41
C ASP A 58 -25.45 12.18 17.29
N MET A 59 -24.23 11.70 17.51
CA MET A 59 -23.47 10.98 16.46
C MET A 59 -23.97 9.55 16.24
N CYS A 60 -24.94 9.05 17.01
CA CYS A 60 -25.47 7.70 16.84
C CYS A 60 -26.08 7.45 15.45
N TYR A 61 -26.62 8.48 14.77
CA TYR A 61 -27.17 8.32 13.40
C TYR A 61 -26.08 8.08 12.34
N ILE A 62 -24.82 8.43 12.63
CA ILE A 62 -23.67 8.25 11.74
C ILE A 62 -23.31 6.77 11.61
N ILE A 63 -23.56 5.99 12.68
CA ILE A 63 -23.18 4.58 12.73
C ILE A 63 -24.24 3.73 12.01
N PRO A 64 -23.87 2.85 11.07
CA PRO A 64 -24.80 1.93 10.42
C PRO A 64 -25.67 1.20 11.44
N ARG A 65 -26.96 1.02 11.14
CA ARG A 65 -27.94 0.53 12.12
C ARG A 65 -27.51 -0.78 12.81
N LYS A 66 -26.88 -1.70 12.07
CA LYS A 66 -26.36 -2.98 12.59
C LYS A 66 -25.29 -2.78 13.67
N ALA A 67 -24.43 -1.78 13.48
CA ALA A 67 -23.38 -1.39 14.42
C ALA A 67 -23.94 -0.59 15.60
N MET A 68 -24.87 0.34 15.34
CA MET A 68 -25.53 1.17 16.35
C MET A 68 -26.24 0.35 17.42
N LEU A 69 -26.90 -0.76 17.05
CA LEU A 69 -27.59 -1.65 17.99
C LEU A 69 -26.67 -2.26 19.07
N LYS A 70 -25.36 -2.31 18.81
CA LYS A 70 -24.36 -2.80 19.76
C LYS A 70 -23.98 -1.74 20.80
N ILE A 71 -24.22 -0.45 20.52
CA ILE A 71 -23.90 0.66 21.43
C ILE A 71 -25.13 0.95 22.31
N PRO A 72 -25.06 0.70 23.64
CA PRO A 72 -26.22 0.81 24.51
C PRO A 72 -26.86 2.20 24.52
N GLN A 73 -26.05 3.27 24.54
CA GLN A 73 -26.56 4.65 24.59
C GLN A 73 -27.26 5.08 23.29
N CYS A 74 -26.90 4.50 22.15
CA CYS A 74 -27.60 4.75 20.89
C CYS A 74 -28.93 3.98 20.79
N ASN A 75 -29.06 2.86 21.52
CA ASN A 75 -30.25 2.01 21.48
C ASN A 75 -31.40 2.55 22.36
N THR A 76 -31.09 3.31 23.41
CA THR A 76 -32.10 3.86 24.33
C THR A 76 -33.04 4.85 23.65
N HIS A 77 -32.55 5.67 22.71
CA HIS A 77 -33.40 6.61 21.95
C HIS A 77 -34.40 5.91 21.04
N ILE A 78 -34.00 4.80 20.39
CA ILE A 78 -34.87 4.04 19.49
C ILE A 78 -35.99 3.37 20.27
N LYS A 79 -35.67 2.80 21.44
CA LYS A 79 -36.68 2.17 22.31
C LYS A 79 -37.65 3.20 22.88
N GLN A 80 -37.18 4.38 23.28
CA GLN A 80 -38.06 5.45 23.75
C GLN A 80 -38.97 6.02 22.64
N GLN A 81 -38.50 6.08 21.40
CA GLN A 81 -39.32 6.50 20.25
C GLN A 81 -40.32 5.41 19.80
N GLN A 82 -40.00 4.12 19.99
CA GLN A 82 -40.89 3.00 19.64
C GLN A 82 -41.88 2.66 20.77
N GLU A 83 -41.49 2.83 22.04
CA GLU A 83 -42.31 2.54 23.24
C GLU A 83 -43.01 3.80 23.78
N GLY A 84 -43.53 4.66 22.89
CA GLY A 84 -44.38 5.79 23.25
C GLY A 84 -45.70 5.40 23.96
N LYS A 85 -45.95 4.12 24.24
CA LYS A 85 -47.07 3.65 25.07
C LYS A 85 -46.66 2.43 25.90
N ASN A 86 -46.67 2.63 27.23
CA ASN A 86 -46.83 1.65 28.29
C ASN A 86 -45.72 0.60 28.49
N ASN A 87 -44.83 0.84 29.46
CA ASN A 87 -44.93 0.20 30.78
C ASN A 87 -43.70 0.47 31.64
N THR A 88 -43.97 0.89 32.88
CA THR A 88 -43.07 0.84 34.03
C THR A 88 -42.64 -0.60 34.30
N SER A 89 -41.55 -1.02 33.69
CA SER A 89 -40.86 -2.26 34.01
C SER A 89 -39.64 -1.92 34.87
N ASN A 90 -39.69 -2.30 36.15
CA ASN A 90 -38.56 -2.32 37.07
C ASN A 90 -37.46 -3.24 36.52
N LYS A 91 -36.63 -2.71 35.62
CA LYS A 91 -35.45 -3.41 35.11
C LYS A 91 -34.29 -3.17 36.07
N ARG A 92 -33.92 -4.23 36.79
CA ARG A 92 -32.69 -4.32 37.60
C ARG A 92 -31.50 -3.82 36.75
N ASN A 93 -30.87 -2.73 37.17
CA ASN A 93 -29.65 -2.21 36.56
C ASN A 93 -28.55 -3.28 36.67
N LYS A 94 -28.34 -4.05 35.60
CA LYS A 94 -27.13 -4.85 35.48
C LYS A 94 -25.96 -3.86 35.47
N ARG A 95 -25.03 -4.01 36.43
CA ARG A 95 -23.77 -3.26 36.43
C ARG A 95 -23.13 -3.47 35.06
N PHE A 96 -23.13 -2.41 34.25
CA PHE A 96 -22.35 -2.38 33.01
C PHE A 96 -20.89 -2.41 33.44
N ILE A 97 -20.28 -3.59 33.36
CA ILE A 97 -18.83 -3.70 33.32
C ILE A 97 -18.42 -2.97 32.03
N MET A 98 -17.43 -2.07 32.12
CA MET A 98 -16.90 -1.29 30.99
C MET A 98 -16.21 -2.19 29.97
N ASN A 99 -16.99 -3.03 29.29
CA ASN A 99 -16.48 -3.95 28.30
C ASN A 99 -16.43 -3.21 26.96
N ILE A 100 -15.28 -3.30 26.30
CA ILE A 100 -15.09 -2.85 24.92
C ILE A 100 -16.11 -3.57 24.03
N ILE A 101 -16.78 -2.81 23.16
CA ILE A 101 -17.83 -3.34 22.27
C ILE A 101 -17.28 -3.45 20.86
N SER A 102 -17.10 -4.67 20.36
CA SER A 102 -16.69 -4.89 18.96
C SER A 102 -17.83 -4.59 17.98
N ILE A 103 -17.64 -3.56 17.17
CA ILE A 103 -18.63 -3.06 16.20
C ILE A 103 -18.48 -3.80 14.87
N ALA A 104 -17.28 -3.74 14.27
CA ALA A 104 -17.00 -4.29 12.96
C ALA A 104 -15.60 -4.90 12.92
N ILE A 105 -15.43 -5.93 12.09
CA ILE A 105 -14.14 -6.51 11.74
C ILE A 105 -14.17 -6.74 10.25
N GLY A 106 -13.26 -6.11 9.53
CA GLY A 106 -13.01 -6.35 8.12
C GLY A 106 -11.65 -7.00 7.95
N THR A 107 -11.57 -8.05 7.14
CA THR A 107 -10.31 -8.71 6.78
C THR A 107 -10.16 -8.70 5.26
N ALA A 108 -8.98 -8.33 4.76
CA ALA A 108 -8.69 -8.53 3.34
C ALA A 108 -8.72 -10.03 3.04
N ALA A 109 -9.52 -10.44 2.05
CA ALA A 109 -9.47 -11.81 1.56
C ALA A 109 -8.10 -12.05 0.93
N THR A 110 -7.27 -12.86 1.58
CA THR A 110 -5.92 -13.17 1.14
C THR A 110 -5.96 -14.46 0.33
N THR A 111 -6.08 -14.34 -1.00
CA THR A 111 -6.09 -15.49 -1.91
C THR A 111 -4.81 -16.32 -1.80
N LEU A 112 -3.69 -15.72 -1.36
CA LEU A 112 -2.38 -16.36 -1.25
C LEU A 112 -2.07 -16.91 0.14
N ALA A 113 -2.79 -16.46 1.17
CA ALA A 113 -2.42 -16.80 2.55
C ALA A 113 -2.84 -18.23 2.94
N THR A 114 -3.71 -18.90 2.19
CA THR A 114 -3.95 -20.34 2.35
C THR A 114 -2.65 -21.16 2.17
N SER A 115 -1.69 -20.66 1.37
CA SER A 115 -0.40 -21.30 1.15
C SER A 115 0.65 -21.01 2.25
N ASN A 116 0.48 -19.91 3.00
CA ASN A 116 1.41 -19.49 4.06
C ASN A 116 0.73 -19.48 5.43
N THR A 117 0.30 -20.66 5.86
CA THR A 117 -0.41 -20.89 7.13
C THR A 117 0.39 -20.41 8.35
N ILE A 118 1.72 -20.46 8.29
CA ILE A 118 2.62 -19.97 9.33
C ILE A 118 2.53 -18.45 9.47
N GLN A 119 2.53 -17.73 8.33
CA GLN A 119 2.35 -16.28 8.35
C GLN A 119 0.97 -15.93 8.89
N ILE A 120 -0.12 -16.56 8.42
CA ILE A 120 -1.47 -16.34 9.00
C ILE A 120 -1.48 -16.57 10.51
N HIS A 121 -0.92 -17.68 10.97
CA HIS A 121 -0.94 -18.02 12.39
C HIS A 121 -0.16 -17.01 13.23
N ASN A 122 1.01 -16.56 12.76
CA ASN A 122 1.77 -15.49 13.40
C ASN A 122 0.99 -14.17 13.39
N LEU A 123 0.37 -13.82 12.26
CA LEU A 123 -0.49 -12.64 12.14
C LEU A 123 -1.64 -12.70 13.17
N GLN A 124 -2.32 -13.84 13.29
CA GLN A 124 -3.41 -14.05 14.25
C GLN A 124 -2.92 -13.94 15.71
N LYS A 125 -1.72 -14.47 16.01
CA LYS A 125 -1.12 -14.39 17.34
C LYS A 125 -0.76 -12.95 17.70
N GLU A 126 -0.18 -12.19 16.78
CA GLU A 126 0.13 -10.77 16.99
C GLU A 126 -1.12 -9.92 17.12
N ILE A 127 -2.12 -10.15 16.27
CA ILE A 127 -3.44 -9.51 16.38
C ILE A 127 -4.04 -9.79 17.76
N LYS A 128 -3.94 -11.01 18.28
CA LYS A 128 -4.42 -11.38 19.63
C LYS A 128 -3.63 -10.66 20.73
N SER A 129 -2.31 -10.54 20.59
CA SER A 129 -1.44 -9.80 21.51
C SER A 129 -1.75 -8.29 21.53
N ILE A 130 -1.98 -7.70 20.36
CA ILE A 130 -2.43 -6.31 20.24
C ILE A 130 -3.82 -6.16 20.86
N THR A 131 -4.72 -7.13 20.65
CA THR A 131 -6.06 -7.12 21.28
C THR A 131 -5.95 -7.04 22.80
N THR A 132 -5.05 -7.83 23.43
CA THR A 132 -4.80 -7.73 24.87
C THR A 132 -4.14 -6.42 25.29
N SER A 133 -3.45 -5.74 24.37
CA SER A 133 -2.87 -4.40 24.60
C SER A 133 -3.92 -3.28 24.45
N ILE A 134 -5.04 -3.51 23.78
CA ILE A 134 -6.15 -2.54 23.74
C ILE A 134 -6.76 -2.41 25.15
N ASP A 135 -6.85 -3.50 25.91
CA ASP A 135 -7.27 -3.46 27.32
C ASP A 135 -6.32 -2.59 28.17
N SER A 136 -5.02 -2.57 27.86
CA SER A 136 -4.05 -1.70 28.55
C SER A 136 -4.14 -0.24 28.07
N ILE A 137 -4.46 0.00 26.79
CA ILE A 137 -4.82 1.33 26.27
C ILE A 137 -6.08 1.85 26.94
N GLN A 138 -7.09 1.02 27.19
CA GLN A 138 -8.29 1.41 27.94
C GLN A 138 -7.92 1.89 29.35
N ASN A 139 -7.03 1.17 30.04
CA ASN A 139 -6.52 1.58 31.35
C ASN A 139 -5.73 2.90 31.28
N ALA A 140 -4.92 3.10 30.23
CA ALA A 140 -4.18 4.33 30.01
C ALA A 140 -5.09 5.51 29.64
N ILE A 141 -6.11 5.33 28.80
CA ILE A 141 -7.12 6.35 28.46
C ILE A 141 -7.92 6.72 29.72
N ASN A 142 -8.34 5.74 30.51
CA ASN A 142 -9.03 6.00 31.77
C ASN A 142 -8.12 6.74 32.79
N SER A 143 -6.80 6.50 32.78
CA SER A 143 -5.84 7.22 33.63
C SER A 143 -5.50 8.64 33.09
N HIS A 144 -5.47 8.79 31.76
CA HIS A 144 -5.09 10.02 31.05
C HIS A 144 -6.26 10.89 30.57
N ASN A 145 -7.52 10.52 30.82
CA ASN A 145 -8.68 11.40 30.58
C ASN A 145 -8.59 12.74 31.35
N SER A 146 -7.74 12.83 32.38
CA SER A 146 -7.37 14.09 33.03
C SER A 146 -6.36 14.97 32.25
N ARG A 147 -5.70 14.42 31.22
CA ARG A 147 -4.66 15.10 30.40
C ARG A 147 -4.95 15.17 28.90
N LEU A 148 -5.85 14.33 28.36
CA LEU A 148 -6.18 14.28 26.92
C LEU A 148 -7.16 15.37 26.44
N VAL A 149 -7.55 16.30 27.32
CA VAL A 149 -8.31 17.53 26.98
C VAL A 149 -7.40 18.62 26.36
N GLN A 150 -6.08 18.40 26.24
CA GLN A 150 -5.12 19.44 25.83
C GLN A 150 -4.63 19.42 24.37
N LEU A 151 -5.26 18.68 23.46
CA LEU A 151 -4.96 18.78 22.01
C LEU A 151 -5.96 19.64 21.21
N THR A 152 -6.96 20.24 21.87
CA THR A 152 -7.83 21.30 21.31
C THR A 152 -7.23 22.70 21.47
N LYS A 153 -5.98 22.82 21.93
CA LYS A 153 -5.32 24.11 22.18
C LYS A 153 -4.68 24.76 20.95
N GLY A 154 -4.87 24.17 19.76
CA GLY A 154 -4.54 24.79 18.47
C GLY A 154 -5.51 25.91 18.03
N GLN A 155 -6.54 26.21 18.84
CA GLN A 155 -7.55 27.24 18.55
C GLN A 155 -7.28 28.61 19.21
N ILE A 156 -6.11 28.85 19.82
CA ILE A 156 -5.80 30.14 20.46
C ILE A 156 -5.26 31.19 19.48
N THR A 157 -4.91 30.83 18.25
CA THR A 157 -4.37 31.78 17.25
C THR A 157 -5.45 32.66 16.59
N ILE A 158 -6.75 32.32 16.74
CA ILE A 158 -7.87 33.09 16.15
C ILE A 158 -8.36 34.22 17.09
N VAL A 159 -8.04 34.15 18.38
CA VAL A 159 -8.50 35.13 19.37
C VAL A 159 -7.61 36.39 19.40
N GLU A 160 -6.33 36.28 19.05
CA GLU A 160 -5.40 37.42 19.00
C GLU A 160 -5.67 38.36 17.80
N GLU A 161 -6.13 37.84 16.65
CA GLU A 161 -6.54 38.67 15.50
C GLU A 161 -7.87 39.42 15.75
N LEU A 162 -8.74 38.91 16.64
CA LEU A 162 -9.98 39.59 17.03
C LEU A 162 -9.76 40.78 17.98
N ILE A 163 -8.66 40.81 18.72
CA ILE A 163 -8.35 41.90 19.66
C ILE A 163 -7.77 43.12 18.93
N HIS A 164 -6.98 42.91 17.88
CA HIS A 164 -6.45 43.99 17.04
C HIS A 164 -7.54 44.67 16.19
N THR A 165 -8.54 43.92 15.72
CA THR A 165 -9.70 44.47 15.00
C THR A 165 -10.64 45.27 15.92
N GLN A 166 -10.81 44.84 17.18
CA GLN A 166 -11.60 45.57 18.18
C GLN A 166 -11.00 46.95 18.52
N THR A 167 -9.66 47.04 18.57
CA THR A 167 -8.93 48.28 18.92
C THR A 167 -8.99 49.30 17.77
N ALA A 168 -8.89 48.85 16.53
CA ALA A 168 -9.10 49.69 15.34
C ALA A 168 -10.54 50.21 15.25
N LEU A 169 -11.54 49.39 15.62
CA LEU A 169 -12.95 49.78 15.65
C LEU A 169 -13.20 50.90 16.67
N ASN A 170 -12.57 50.82 17.85
CA ASN A 170 -12.78 51.75 18.96
C ASN A 170 -12.24 53.16 18.64
N ASN A 171 -11.15 53.26 17.87
CA ASN A 171 -10.61 54.54 17.40
C ASN A 171 -11.45 55.16 16.26
N THR A 172 -12.21 54.34 15.53
CA THR A 172 -13.08 54.81 14.44
C THR A 172 -14.42 55.34 14.96
N ILE A 173 -14.87 54.87 16.13
CA ILE A 173 -16.13 55.25 16.79
C ILE A 173 -16.16 56.74 17.23
N VAL A 174 -15.00 57.34 17.54
CA VAL A 174 -14.91 58.75 17.94
C VAL A 174 -15.14 59.71 16.76
N LEU A 175 -14.73 59.33 15.54
CA LEU A 175 -14.94 60.12 14.31
C LEU A 175 -16.35 59.96 13.69
N VAL A 176 -17.07 58.95 14.16
CA VAL A 176 -18.32 58.42 13.61
C VAL A 176 -19.55 59.05 14.27
N ASN A 177 -19.40 59.66 15.45
CA ASN A 177 -20.49 60.34 16.15
C ASN A 177 -21.06 61.58 15.41
N GLU A 178 -20.38 62.11 14.39
CA GLU A 178 -20.91 63.19 13.53
C GLU A 178 -21.73 62.68 12.32
N HIS A 179 -21.66 61.40 11.95
CA HIS A 179 -22.32 60.85 10.74
C HIS A 179 -23.52 59.92 11.04
N SER A 180 -24.27 60.26 12.08
CA SER A 180 -25.26 59.42 12.79
C SER A 180 -26.34 58.71 11.93
N LYS A 181 -26.77 59.24 10.78
CA LYS A 181 -27.80 58.58 9.93
C LYS A 181 -27.26 57.51 8.98
N VAL A 182 -26.09 57.73 8.38
CA VAL A 182 -25.44 56.74 7.49
C VAL A 182 -24.95 55.55 8.30
N LEU A 183 -24.54 55.79 9.55
CA LEU A 183 -24.12 54.74 10.48
C LEU A 183 -25.27 53.89 11.01
N GLN A 184 -26.47 54.44 11.12
CA GLN A 184 -27.64 53.63 11.46
C GLN A 184 -28.00 52.67 10.31
N GLN A 185 -27.88 53.12 9.06
CA GLN A 185 -28.03 52.27 7.89
C GLN A 185 -26.90 51.23 7.77
N HIS A 186 -25.65 51.60 8.02
CA HIS A 186 -24.55 50.65 8.09
C HIS A 186 -24.68 49.67 9.25
N ARG A 187 -25.21 50.07 10.41
CA ARG A 187 -25.48 49.17 11.53
C ARG A 187 -26.56 48.14 11.19
N ILE A 188 -27.62 48.55 10.48
CA ILE A 188 -28.64 47.62 9.97
C ILE A 188 -28.00 46.66 8.96
N ALA A 189 -27.24 47.16 7.99
CA ALA A 189 -26.56 46.33 6.99
C ALA A 189 -25.53 45.36 7.62
N ILE A 190 -24.77 45.81 8.62
CA ILE A 190 -23.83 44.96 9.38
C ILE A 190 -24.58 43.90 10.17
N ASN A 191 -25.72 44.23 10.80
CA ASN A 191 -26.55 43.24 11.50
C ASN A 191 -27.14 42.21 10.51
N THR A 192 -27.59 42.64 9.34
CA THR A 192 -28.06 41.74 8.28
C THR A 192 -26.91 40.85 7.77
N LEU A 193 -25.72 41.42 7.54
CA LEU A 193 -24.53 40.66 7.13
C LEU A 193 -24.11 39.66 8.22
N MET A 194 -24.10 40.06 9.50
CA MET A 194 -23.87 39.17 10.64
C MET A 194 -24.88 38.03 10.69
N SER A 195 -26.17 38.31 10.45
CA SER A 195 -27.21 37.28 10.42
C SER A 195 -27.00 36.32 9.24
N MET A 196 -26.62 36.83 8.06
CA MET A 196 -26.28 36.00 6.90
C MET A 196 -25.01 35.19 7.12
N ILE A 197 -23.99 35.76 7.76
CA ILE A 197 -22.76 35.05 8.16
C ILE A 197 -23.08 33.96 9.18
N MET A 198 -23.97 34.21 10.15
CA MET A 198 -24.41 33.17 11.08
C MET A 198 -25.19 32.06 10.39
N ILE A 199 -26.08 32.40 9.45
CA ILE A 199 -26.81 31.42 8.63
C ILE A 199 -25.83 30.61 7.79
N LEU A 200 -24.92 31.27 7.08
CA LEU A 200 -23.93 30.63 6.22
C LEU A 200 -22.94 29.79 7.02
N LYS A 201 -22.52 30.26 8.19
CA LYS A 201 -21.72 29.48 9.15
C LYS A 201 -22.51 28.25 9.60
N LYS A 202 -23.80 28.38 9.91
CA LYS A 202 -24.64 27.26 10.33
C LYS A 202 -24.83 26.24 9.20
N GLU A 203 -25.13 26.70 7.98
CA GLU A 203 -25.26 25.85 6.79
C GLU A 203 -23.94 25.17 6.42
N LEU A 204 -22.82 25.89 6.46
CA LEU A 204 -21.49 25.32 6.24
C LEU A 204 -21.15 24.31 7.31
N THR A 205 -21.41 24.59 8.59
CA THR A 205 -21.21 23.64 9.69
C THR A 205 -22.08 22.39 9.50
N SER A 206 -23.34 22.56 9.08
CA SER A 206 -24.25 21.44 8.79
C SER A 206 -23.79 20.63 7.59
N PHE A 207 -23.31 21.27 6.54
CA PHE A 207 -22.74 20.63 5.35
C PHE A 207 -21.47 19.87 5.69
N THR A 208 -20.54 20.49 6.42
CA THR A 208 -19.32 19.83 6.91
C THR A 208 -19.67 18.61 7.77
N HIS A 209 -20.62 18.74 8.70
CA HIS A 209 -21.09 17.60 9.49
C HIS A 209 -21.75 16.51 8.63
N ALA A 210 -22.56 16.86 7.63
CA ALA A 210 -23.18 15.88 6.74
C ALA A 210 -22.14 15.13 5.88
N VAL A 211 -21.13 15.84 5.40
CA VAL A 211 -20.02 15.28 4.60
C VAL A 211 -19.11 14.40 5.47
N GLU A 212 -18.69 14.88 6.64
CA GLU A 212 -17.89 14.10 7.60
C GLU A 212 -18.64 12.85 8.09
N THR A 213 -19.94 12.98 8.35
CA THR A 213 -20.83 11.87 8.70
C THR A 213 -20.87 10.82 7.60
N HIS A 214 -20.99 11.26 6.34
CA HIS A 214 -21.07 10.36 5.21
C HIS A 214 -19.79 9.52 5.09
N PHE A 215 -18.61 10.12 5.26
CA PHE A 215 -17.34 9.39 5.22
C PHE A 215 -17.20 8.34 6.33
N ILE A 216 -17.58 8.67 7.57
CA ILE A 216 -17.52 7.72 8.68
C ILE A 216 -18.51 6.56 8.45
N HIS A 217 -19.73 6.88 8.02
CA HIS A 217 -20.76 5.88 7.73
C HIS A 217 -20.31 4.89 6.65
N GLU A 218 -19.89 5.41 5.49
CA GLU A 218 -19.40 4.58 4.37
C GLU A 218 -18.18 3.75 4.77
N SER A 219 -17.24 4.34 5.52
CA SER A 219 -16.07 3.62 6.00
C SER A 219 -16.44 2.43 6.88
N ILE A 220 -17.43 2.59 7.78
CA ILE A 220 -17.92 1.51 8.64
C ILE A 220 -18.61 0.43 7.81
N GLU A 221 -19.46 0.81 6.84
CA GLU A 221 -20.13 -0.15 5.95
C GLU A 221 -19.14 -0.95 5.10
N ASP A 222 -18.16 -0.28 4.51
CA ASP A 222 -17.10 -0.92 3.72
C ASP A 222 -16.30 -1.90 4.58
N ILE A 223 -15.91 -1.51 5.80
CA ILE A 223 -15.19 -2.40 6.73
C ILE A 223 -16.06 -3.62 7.12
N LEU A 224 -17.36 -3.42 7.37
CA LEU A 224 -18.32 -4.51 7.62
C LEU A 224 -18.47 -5.44 6.40
N ALA A 225 -18.27 -4.93 5.19
CA ALA A 225 -18.28 -5.67 3.94
C ALA A 225 -16.90 -6.25 3.55
N ASN A 226 -15.92 -6.26 4.45
CA ASN A 226 -14.53 -6.69 4.20
C ASN A 226 -13.77 -5.85 3.15
N LYS A 227 -14.21 -4.61 2.90
CA LYS A 227 -13.51 -3.63 2.07
C LYS A 227 -12.71 -2.68 2.95
N LEU A 228 -11.43 -2.98 3.12
CA LEU A 228 -10.55 -2.17 3.96
C LEU A 228 -10.30 -0.81 3.31
N ASN A 229 -10.36 0.25 4.10
CA ASN A 229 -10.17 1.61 3.63
C ASN A 229 -9.71 2.54 4.76
N LEU A 230 -9.02 3.62 4.42
CA LEU A 230 -8.60 4.66 5.37
C LEU A 230 -9.42 5.96 5.22
N ARG A 231 -10.63 5.87 4.64
CA ARG A 231 -11.45 7.06 4.31
C ARG A 231 -12.01 7.76 5.56
N PHE A 232 -12.04 7.08 6.69
CA PHE A 232 -12.41 7.67 7.98
C PHE A 232 -11.36 8.66 8.51
N ILE A 233 -10.16 8.71 7.91
CA ILE A 233 -9.13 9.69 8.26
C ILE A 233 -9.42 10.98 7.51
N HIS A 234 -9.51 12.08 8.26
CA HIS A 234 -9.70 13.40 7.68
C HIS A 234 -8.55 13.76 6.72
N HIS A 235 -8.85 14.37 5.57
CA HIS A 235 -7.86 14.64 4.52
C HIS A 235 -6.67 15.50 4.99
N TYR A 236 -6.89 16.44 5.92
CA TYR A 236 -5.80 17.22 6.54
C TYR A 236 -4.83 16.38 7.38
N ASP A 237 -5.31 15.31 8.02
CA ASP A 237 -4.47 14.42 8.84
C ASP A 237 -3.82 13.31 8.01
N LEU A 238 -4.31 13.08 6.80
CA LEU A 238 -3.89 11.97 5.96
C LEU A 238 -2.37 11.96 5.68
N PRO A 239 -1.71 13.07 5.27
CA PRO A 239 -0.26 13.07 5.05
C PRO A 239 0.53 12.71 6.32
N ARG A 240 0.06 13.15 7.49
CA ARG A 240 0.70 12.85 8.78
C ARG A 240 0.55 11.38 9.14
N VAL A 241 -0.63 10.81 8.95
CA VAL A 241 -0.87 9.38 9.18
C VAL A 241 -0.06 8.54 8.21
N ILE A 242 -0.02 8.91 6.92
CA ILE A 242 0.81 8.26 5.90
C ILE A 242 2.27 8.22 6.34
N LYS A 243 2.83 9.36 6.77
CA LYS A 243 4.22 9.44 7.27
C LYS A 243 4.45 8.56 8.49
N MET A 244 3.46 8.45 9.38
CA MET A 244 3.54 7.57 10.55
C MET A 244 3.52 6.10 10.15
N ILE A 245 2.64 5.71 9.23
CA ILE A 245 2.56 4.36 8.67
C ILE A 245 3.89 4.00 8.03
N THR A 246 4.36 4.77 7.06
CA THR A 246 5.61 4.46 6.33
C THR A 246 6.79 4.26 7.28
N LYS A 247 6.90 5.11 8.31
CA LYS A 247 7.94 4.98 9.34
C LYS A 247 7.80 3.71 10.20
N GLN A 248 6.58 3.34 10.57
CA GLN A 248 6.33 2.17 11.41
C GLN A 248 6.43 0.85 10.64
N VAL A 249 5.95 0.85 9.39
CA VAL A 249 5.94 -0.32 8.52
C VAL A 249 7.35 -0.63 7.97
N ASN A 250 8.26 0.36 8.00
CA ASN A 250 9.65 0.23 7.58
C ASN A 250 9.78 -0.20 6.12
N ILE A 251 9.03 0.49 5.25
CA ILE A 251 9.01 0.29 3.81
C ILE A 251 9.58 1.53 3.14
N ASP A 252 10.44 1.30 2.16
CA ASP A 252 10.94 2.34 1.28
C ASP A 252 9.90 2.53 0.16
N MET A 253 9.46 3.78 -0.03
CA MET A 253 8.52 4.19 -1.08
C MET A 253 9.24 5.17 -1.99
N GLU A 254 9.35 4.85 -3.28
CA GLU A 254 9.91 5.78 -4.25
C GLU A 254 8.87 6.83 -4.63
N GLU A 255 9.15 8.12 -4.35
CA GLU A 255 8.25 9.24 -4.66
C GLU A 255 8.15 9.54 -6.16
N THR A 256 8.96 8.91 -7.00
CA THR A 256 9.12 9.26 -8.42
C THR A 256 8.15 8.56 -9.38
N ASP A 257 7.33 7.63 -8.87
CA ASP A 257 6.38 6.88 -9.69
C ASP A 257 5.01 7.58 -9.63
N ASP A 258 4.74 8.48 -10.59
CA ASP A 258 3.46 9.22 -10.74
C ASP A 258 2.23 8.30 -10.90
N SER A 259 2.43 6.98 -11.02
CA SER A 259 1.36 6.04 -11.34
C SER A 259 0.35 5.83 -10.23
N LEU A 260 0.72 6.01 -8.94
CA LEU A 260 -0.19 5.78 -7.81
C LEU A 260 0.06 6.73 -6.63
N PRO A 261 -0.99 7.34 -6.04
CA PRO A 261 -0.83 8.17 -4.85
C PRO A 261 -0.39 7.32 -3.65
N THR A 262 0.47 7.87 -2.78
CA THR A 262 1.02 7.19 -1.58
C THR A 262 -0.07 6.57 -0.69
N PHE A 263 -1.24 7.20 -0.65
CA PHE A 263 -2.41 6.66 0.05
C PHE A 263 -2.86 5.30 -0.47
N GLU A 264 -2.86 5.09 -1.79
CA GLU A 264 -3.25 3.80 -2.38
C GLU A 264 -2.19 2.73 -2.09
N LEU A 265 -0.90 3.09 -2.15
CA LEU A 265 0.19 2.19 -1.76
C LEU A 265 0.03 1.72 -0.30
N ILE A 266 -0.34 2.62 0.59
CA ILE A 266 -0.60 2.30 1.99
C ILE A 266 -1.84 1.43 2.18
N ASN A 267 -2.92 1.71 1.46
CA ASN A 267 -4.13 0.88 1.53
C ASN A 267 -3.83 -0.57 1.10
N ARG A 268 -2.89 -0.79 0.18
CA ARG A 268 -2.48 -2.15 -0.22
C ARG A 268 -1.80 -2.93 0.91
N LEU A 269 -1.26 -2.27 1.93
CA LEU A 269 -0.64 -2.91 3.10
C LEU A 269 -1.66 -3.29 4.19
N LEU A 270 -2.91 -2.83 4.09
CA LEU A 270 -3.94 -3.17 5.06
C LEU A 270 -4.28 -4.66 5.02
N ILE A 271 -4.13 -5.31 6.17
CA ILE A 271 -4.48 -6.73 6.37
C ILE A 271 -5.87 -6.84 6.97
N GLN A 272 -6.15 -5.99 7.97
CA GLN A 272 -7.37 -6.06 8.77
C GLN A 272 -7.70 -4.69 9.32
N GLN A 273 -9.00 -4.43 9.51
CA GLN A 273 -9.49 -3.28 10.25
C GLN A 273 -10.53 -3.71 11.26
N ARG A 274 -10.52 -3.08 12.43
CA ARG A 274 -11.51 -3.29 13.49
C ARG A 274 -12.09 -1.97 13.92
N ILE A 275 -13.35 -2.01 14.29
CA ILE A 275 -14.06 -0.88 14.87
C ILE A 275 -14.56 -1.33 16.22
N GLU A 276 -14.16 -0.60 17.26
CA GLU A 276 -14.50 -0.89 18.64
C GLU A 276 -15.07 0.36 19.30
N PHE A 277 -15.98 0.18 20.25
CA PHE A 277 -16.51 1.29 21.04
C PHE A 277 -16.15 1.11 22.51
N VAL A 278 -15.56 2.14 23.08
CA VAL A 278 -15.17 2.20 24.48
C VAL A 278 -16.11 3.19 25.19
N PRO A 279 -17.05 2.72 26.03
CA PRO A 279 -17.98 3.60 26.73
C PRO A 279 -17.23 4.47 27.74
N MET A 280 -17.65 5.72 27.88
CA MET A 280 -17.09 6.63 28.90
C MET A 280 -17.60 6.25 30.30
N ASN A 281 -16.77 6.45 31.33
CA ASN A 281 -17.18 6.22 32.71
C ASN A 281 -18.36 7.11 33.10
N THR A 282 -19.44 6.50 33.61
CA THR A 282 -20.71 7.19 33.93
C THR A 282 -20.59 8.30 34.98
N LYS A 283 -19.48 8.34 35.74
CA LYS A 283 -19.21 9.38 36.74
C LYS A 283 -18.56 10.65 36.16
N GLU A 284 -18.09 10.60 34.91
CA GLU A 284 -17.37 11.70 34.25
C GLU A 284 -18.17 12.31 33.07
N GLN A 285 -19.46 11.99 32.96
CA GLN A 285 -20.33 12.61 31.96
C GLN A 285 -20.46 14.10 32.26
N THR A 286 -19.60 14.88 31.63
CA THR A 286 -19.66 16.34 31.60
C THR A 286 -20.80 16.79 30.69
N ALA A 287 -21.20 18.06 30.82
CA ALA A 287 -22.32 18.68 30.10
C ALA A 287 -22.24 18.63 28.55
N GLY A 288 -21.17 18.09 27.97
CA GLY A 288 -20.95 17.94 26.52
C GLY A 288 -21.52 16.67 25.87
N GLY A 289 -22.22 15.78 26.61
CA GLY A 289 -23.00 14.69 26.00
C GLY A 289 -22.18 13.58 25.32
N VAL A 290 -20.87 13.47 25.61
CA VAL A 290 -19.99 12.40 25.11
C VAL A 290 -20.36 11.07 25.77
N ILE A 291 -20.60 10.04 24.95
CA ILE A 291 -21.00 8.70 25.38
C ILE A 291 -19.87 7.68 25.41
N GLY A 292 -18.78 7.96 24.69
CA GLY A 292 -17.63 7.07 24.58
C GLY A 292 -16.72 7.43 23.41
N ASN A 293 -15.79 6.55 23.08
CA ASN A 293 -14.88 6.69 21.95
C ASN A 293 -15.10 5.55 20.95
N LEU A 294 -15.17 5.90 19.66
CA LEU A 294 -15.15 4.97 18.55
C LEU A 294 -13.70 4.82 18.08
N LEU A 295 -13.15 3.62 18.20
CA LEU A 295 -11.78 3.27 17.84
C LEU A 295 -11.76 2.55 16.50
N PHE A 296 -11.09 3.15 15.51
CA PHE A 296 -10.74 2.49 14.25
C PHE A 296 -9.31 1.99 14.34
N ILE A 297 -9.14 0.67 14.41
CA ILE A 297 -7.84 0.01 14.53
C ILE A 297 -7.50 -0.62 13.20
N SER A 298 -6.47 -0.11 12.53
CA SER A 298 -5.99 -0.59 11.24
C SER A 298 -4.69 -1.34 11.41
N PHE A 299 -4.63 -2.56 10.88
CA PHE A 299 -3.46 -3.44 10.93
C PHE A 299 -2.80 -3.49 9.56
N PHE A 300 -1.50 -3.19 9.52
CA PHE A 300 -0.69 -3.11 8.32
C PHE A 300 0.39 -4.18 8.33
N ALA A 301 0.63 -4.78 7.16
CA ALA A 301 1.74 -5.68 6.93
C ALA A 301 3.05 -4.89 6.98
N ALA A 302 3.97 -5.26 7.88
CA ALA A 302 5.23 -4.57 8.12
C ALA A 302 6.44 -5.47 7.92
N ALA A 303 7.54 -4.86 7.48
CA ALA A 303 8.82 -5.52 7.36
C ALA A 303 9.67 -5.22 8.61
N ASN A 304 10.16 -6.27 9.26
CA ASN A 304 11.05 -6.08 10.41
C ASN A 304 12.32 -5.29 10.00
N LYS A 305 12.86 -4.44 10.89
CA LYS A 305 14.05 -3.62 10.60
C LYS A 305 15.27 -4.44 10.23
N ASN A 306 15.40 -5.63 10.82
CA ASN A 306 16.49 -6.55 10.55
C ASN A 306 16.12 -7.60 9.50
N GLN A 307 14.98 -7.42 8.81
CA GLN A 307 14.54 -8.37 7.79
C GLN A 307 15.46 -8.32 6.59
N GLN A 308 15.83 -9.51 6.12
CA GLN A 308 16.65 -9.65 4.94
C GLN A 308 15.93 -9.20 3.68
N SER A 309 16.65 -8.49 2.82
CA SER A 309 16.17 -8.02 1.53
C SER A 309 16.53 -9.03 0.43
N PHE A 310 15.64 -9.14 -0.56
CA PHE A 310 15.73 -9.99 -1.73
C PHE A 310 15.89 -9.08 -2.96
N SER A 311 16.81 -9.42 -3.86
CA SER A 311 16.85 -8.76 -5.17
C SER A 311 15.76 -9.37 -6.04
N THR A 312 14.84 -8.55 -6.53
CA THR A 312 13.71 -9.02 -7.34
C THR A 312 13.96 -8.89 -8.82
N TYR A 313 13.58 -9.92 -9.56
CA TYR A 313 13.74 -10.01 -11.00
C TYR A 313 12.44 -10.48 -11.65
N LYS A 314 12.03 -9.79 -12.70
CA LYS A 314 11.01 -10.29 -13.62
C LYS A 314 11.68 -11.22 -14.63
N LEU A 315 11.14 -12.42 -14.76
CA LEU A 315 11.68 -13.43 -15.65
C LEU A 315 10.96 -13.38 -16.99
N THR A 316 11.71 -13.48 -18.09
CA THR A 316 11.14 -13.57 -19.44
C THR A 316 11.94 -14.60 -20.24
N PRO A 317 11.38 -15.80 -20.46
CA PRO A 317 12.03 -16.81 -21.28
C PRO A 317 11.90 -16.45 -22.76
N ILE A 318 13.02 -16.49 -23.46
CA ILE A 318 13.11 -16.32 -24.92
C ILE A 318 13.69 -17.60 -25.54
N PRO A 319 13.46 -17.84 -26.84
CA PRO A 319 14.04 -18.99 -27.50
C PRO A 319 15.58 -18.96 -27.46
N PHE A 320 16.21 -20.12 -27.45
CA PHE A 320 17.65 -20.30 -27.49
C PHE A 320 18.03 -21.56 -28.27
N ASN A 321 19.27 -21.64 -28.73
CA ASN A 321 19.77 -22.81 -29.46
C ASN A 321 20.33 -23.84 -28.47
N GLN A 322 19.81 -25.07 -28.52
CA GLN A 322 20.31 -26.21 -27.77
C GLN A 322 20.74 -27.30 -28.78
N GLY A 323 22.04 -27.32 -29.10
CA GLY A 323 22.54 -28.14 -30.20
C GLY A 323 21.99 -27.63 -31.55
N GLN A 324 21.29 -28.50 -32.29
CA GLN A 324 20.69 -28.15 -33.59
C GLN A 324 19.22 -27.72 -33.50
N GLN A 325 18.63 -27.71 -32.30
CA GLN A 325 17.22 -27.39 -32.10
C GLN A 325 17.06 -26.06 -31.39
N ARG A 326 16.03 -25.30 -31.79
CA ARG A 326 15.56 -24.15 -31.03
C ARG A 326 14.60 -24.61 -29.95
N SER A 327 14.82 -24.04 -28.77
CA SER A 327 14.20 -24.44 -27.53
C SER A 327 13.79 -23.20 -26.74
N LYS A 328 12.78 -23.30 -25.89
CA LYS A 328 12.36 -22.22 -24.99
C LYS A 328 12.06 -22.81 -23.61
N LEU A 329 12.46 -22.08 -22.56
CA LEU A 329 12.10 -22.46 -21.20
C LEU A 329 10.59 -22.34 -20.98
N ALA A 330 10.00 -23.37 -20.40
CA ALA A 330 8.60 -23.41 -20.02
C ALA A 330 8.44 -23.44 -18.50
N GLN A 331 7.26 -23.08 -18.01
CA GLN A 331 6.91 -23.11 -16.57
C GLN A 331 7.84 -22.29 -15.66
N ILE A 332 8.43 -21.21 -16.20
CA ILE A 332 9.27 -20.29 -15.43
C ILE A 332 8.37 -19.35 -14.60
N PRO A 333 8.68 -19.13 -13.30
CA PRO A 333 7.93 -18.19 -12.47
C PRO A 333 7.99 -16.76 -13.04
N TYR A 334 6.97 -15.94 -12.79
CA TYR A 334 6.87 -14.62 -13.43
C TYR A 334 7.81 -13.60 -12.79
N ILE A 335 7.84 -13.56 -11.45
CA ILE A 335 8.79 -12.76 -10.68
C ILE A 335 9.46 -13.68 -9.66
N ILE A 336 10.73 -13.43 -9.40
CA ILE A 336 11.48 -14.08 -8.34
C ILE A 336 12.19 -13.06 -7.47
N GLY A 337 12.47 -13.45 -6.23
CA GLY A 337 13.25 -12.70 -5.27
C GLY A 337 14.36 -13.60 -4.77
N ILE A 338 15.61 -13.20 -4.98
CA ILE A 338 16.78 -14.00 -4.59
C ILE A 338 17.53 -13.27 -3.49
N SER A 339 17.80 -14.00 -2.41
CA SER A 339 18.76 -13.61 -1.40
C SER A 339 20.04 -14.44 -1.57
N THR A 340 21.08 -13.85 -2.17
CA THR A 340 22.37 -14.53 -2.40
C THR A 340 23.13 -14.80 -1.10
N LYS A 341 22.89 -14.01 -0.05
CA LYS A 341 23.53 -14.18 1.26
C LYS A 341 23.02 -15.40 2.02
N THR A 342 21.72 -15.68 1.97
CA THR A 342 21.11 -16.82 2.67
C THR A 342 20.72 -17.96 1.75
N MET A 343 20.94 -17.82 0.44
CA MET A 343 20.48 -18.77 -0.57
C MET A 343 18.99 -19.06 -0.45
N GLU A 344 18.19 -18.00 -0.27
CA GLU A 344 16.72 -18.10 -0.18
C GLU A 344 16.06 -17.55 -1.45
N LEU A 345 14.95 -18.18 -1.84
CA LEU A 345 14.20 -17.84 -3.05
C LEU A 345 12.72 -17.61 -2.71
N ILE A 346 12.15 -16.54 -3.27
CA ILE A 346 10.71 -16.29 -3.29
C ILE A 346 10.27 -16.27 -4.74
N GLN A 347 9.11 -16.84 -5.04
CA GLN A 347 8.56 -16.91 -6.38
C GLN A 347 7.14 -16.36 -6.37
N TRP A 348 6.80 -15.56 -7.37
CA TRP A 348 5.45 -15.06 -7.61
C TRP A 348 4.96 -15.54 -8.97
N THR A 349 3.72 -16.02 -9.00
CA THR A 349 2.93 -16.15 -10.22
C THR A 349 2.55 -14.78 -10.78
N LYS A 350 2.00 -14.76 -11.99
CA LYS A 350 1.56 -13.51 -12.61
C LYS A 350 0.44 -12.86 -11.81
N GLU A 351 -0.51 -13.66 -11.35
CA GLU A 351 -1.67 -13.24 -10.56
C GLU A 351 -1.22 -12.70 -9.20
N GLU A 352 -0.31 -13.41 -8.54
CA GLU A 352 0.29 -13.01 -7.27
C GLU A 352 1.00 -11.67 -7.38
N SER A 353 1.81 -11.49 -8.42
CA SER A 353 2.59 -10.28 -8.61
C SER A 353 1.74 -9.02 -8.79
N ASN A 354 0.50 -9.14 -9.30
CA ASN A 354 -0.39 -8.01 -9.52
C ASN A 354 -0.87 -7.36 -8.21
N THR A 355 -0.83 -8.10 -7.11
CA THR A 355 -1.18 -7.60 -5.77
C THR A 355 -0.14 -6.63 -5.21
N CYS A 356 1.06 -6.61 -5.79
CA CYS A 356 2.16 -5.80 -5.33
C CYS A 356 2.72 -4.86 -6.40
N LYS A 357 3.19 -3.69 -5.96
CA LYS A 357 3.89 -2.72 -6.80
C LYS A 357 5.36 -2.70 -6.42
N PHE A 358 6.10 -3.70 -6.90
CA PHE A 358 7.53 -3.88 -6.58
C PHE A 358 8.40 -2.68 -6.95
N THR A 359 8.04 -1.90 -7.99
CA THR A 359 8.79 -0.71 -8.38
C THR A 359 8.63 0.43 -7.37
N SER A 360 7.45 0.58 -6.79
CA SER A 360 7.11 1.71 -5.93
C SER A 360 7.24 1.39 -4.43
N MET A 361 7.29 0.10 -4.06
CA MET A 361 7.31 -0.34 -2.67
C MET A 361 8.30 -1.49 -2.44
N SER A 362 9.09 -1.38 -1.37
CA SER A 362 10.00 -2.44 -0.94
C SER A 362 9.32 -3.62 -0.27
N SER A 363 8.00 -3.62 -0.07
CA SER A 363 7.28 -4.73 0.58
C SER A 363 5.83 -4.81 0.12
N CYS A 364 5.24 -6.00 0.25
CA CYS A 364 3.87 -6.31 -0.14
C CYS A 364 3.12 -6.86 1.07
N ARG A 365 1.79 -6.69 1.09
CA ARG A 365 0.93 -7.30 2.12
C ARG A 365 1.10 -8.81 2.21
N GLU A 366 1.21 -9.46 1.06
CA GLU A 366 1.30 -10.91 0.95
C GLU A 366 2.70 -11.28 0.47
N THR A 367 3.37 -12.15 1.22
CA THR A 367 4.67 -12.71 0.83
C THR A 367 4.50 -14.21 0.57
N PRO A 368 4.82 -14.69 -0.65
CA PRO A 368 4.85 -16.12 -0.93
C PRO A 368 5.84 -16.85 -0.02
N PRO A 369 5.73 -18.19 0.08
CA PRO A 369 6.67 -18.99 0.87
C PRO A 369 8.13 -18.75 0.47
N ILE A 370 8.99 -18.58 1.47
CA ILE A 370 10.45 -18.47 1.28
C ILE A 370 11.02 -19.88 1.18
N ASN A 371 11.53 -20.24 -0.01
CA ASN A 371 12.20 -21.51 -0.24
C ASN A 371 13.68 -21.40 0.13
N LYS A 372 14.08 -22.09 1.21
CA LYS A 372 15.47 -22.12 1.70
C LYS A 372 16.36 -23.13 0.97
N ASN A 373 15.77 -24.11 0.29
CA ASN A 373 16.48 -25.23 -0.32
C ASN A 373 16.22 -25.29 -1.83
N TRP A 374 16.40 -24.17 -2.53
CA TRP A 374 16.19 -24.10 -3.99
C TRP A 374 17.40 -24.60 -4.81
N GLN A 375 18.34 -25.29 -4.17
CA GLN A 375 19.55 -25.80 -4.81
C GLN A 375 19.26 -26.84 -5.91
N GLN A 376 18.10 -27.49 -5.86
CA GLN A 376 17.65 -28.48 -6.84
C GLN A 376 16.54 -27.90 -7.71
N THR A 377 16.74 -26.70 -8.24
CA THR A 377 15.76 -26.06 -9.11
C THR A 377 16.38 -25.69 -10.45
N CYS A 378 15.55 -25.67 -11.50
CA CYS A 378 15.92 -25.15 -12.82
C CYS A 378 16.60 -23.77 -12.75
N LEU A 379 16.15 -22.90 -11.85
CA LEU A 379 16.74 -21.57 -11.70
C LEU A 379 18.19 -21.62 -11.24
N LEU A 380 18.56 -22.55 -10.35
CA LEU A 380 19.97 -22.69 -9.96
C LEU A 380 20.81 -23.12 -11.15
N GLU A 381 20.34 -24.11 -11.93
CA GLU A 381 21.07 -24.60 -13.09
C GLU A 381 21.36 -23.47 -14.09
N ILE A 382 20.37 -22.59 -14.32
CA ILE A 382 20.52 -21.41 -15.17
C ILE A 382 21.56 -20.43 -14.61
N LEU A 383 21.52 -20.16 -13.30
CA LEU A 383 22.42 -19.21 -12.66
C LEU A 383 23.86 -19.70 -12.57
N THR A 384 24.08 -21.02 -12.61
CA THR A 384 25.42 -21.63 -12.62
C THR A 384 25.88 -22.04 -14.02
N ASP A 385 25.12 -21.71 -15.08
CA ASP A 385 25.38 -22.13 -16.45
C ASP A 385 25.63 -23.65 -16.58
N SER A 386 24.93 -24.45 -15.77
CA SER A 386 25.03 -25.91 -15.81
C SER A 386 24.02 -26.50 -16.80
N ASN A 387 24.08 -27.82 -17.00
CA ASN A 387 23.11 -28.51 -17.84
C ASN A 387 21.69 -28.31 -17.30
N LEU A 388 20.75 -27.97 -18.18
CA LEU A 388 19.36 -27.63 -17.86
C LEU A 388 18.49 -28.89 -17.66
N THR A 389 18.92 -29.81 -16.79
CA THR A 389 18.25 -31.10 -16.59
C THR A 389 16.97 -31.02 -15.75
N LEU A 390 16.85 -30.01 -14.91
CA LEU A 390 15.69 -29.75 -14.07
C LEU A 390 14.73 -28.73 -14.70
N CYS A 391 15.11 -28.14 -15.83
CA CYS A 391 14.28 -27.21 -16.57
C CYS A 391 13.34 -27.93 -17.53
N ARG A 392 12.09 -27.48 -17.57
CA ARG A 392 11.18 -27.87 -18.64
C ARG A 392 11.48 -27.03 -19.88
N ILE A 393 11.78 -27.70 -20.99
CA ILE A 393 12.13 -27.08 -22.25
C ILE A 393 11.12 -27.52 -23.31
N GLU A 394 10.62 -26.56 -24.08
CA GLU A 394 9.68 -26.78 -25.18
C GLU A 394 10.33 -26.40 -26.52
N HIS A 395 9.98 -27.13 -27.58
CA HIS A 395 10.53 -26.87 -28.90
C HIS A 395 9.91 -25.61 -29.52
N GLU A 396 10.75 -24.74 -30.09
CA GLU A 396 10.33 -23.51 -30.75
C GLU A 396 10.57 -23.62 -32.26
N LEU A 397 9.52 -23.42 -33.05
CA LEU A 397 9.57 -23.54 -34.52
C LEU A 397 9.94 -22.22 -35.21
N GLU A 398 9.67 -21.09 -34.56
CA GLU A 398 9.92 -19.78 -35.16
C GLU A 398 11.42 -19.52 -35.31
N PRO A 399 11.91 -19.16 -36.53
CA PRO A 399 13.34 -18.97 -36.79
C PRO A 399 13.89 -17.67 -36.19
N ILE A 400 13.00 -16.74 -35.85
CA ILE A 400 13.32 -15.40 -35.35
C ILE A 400 12.31 -15.05 -34.25
N PHE A 401 12.81 -14.60 -33.12
CA PHE A 401 12.01 -14.07 -32.02
C PHE A 401 12.50 -12.67 -31.67
N ILE A 402 11.57 -11.72 -31.56
CA ILE A 402 11.85 -10.33 -31.23
C ILE A 402 10.80 -9.84 -30.25
N GLN A 403 11.22 -9.37 -29.09
CA GLN A 403 10.31 -8.80 -28.10
C GLN A 403 10.93 -7.60 -27.41
N ARG A 404 10.12 -6.57 -27.16
CA ARG A 404 10.52 -5.43 -26.33
C ARG A 404 10.51 -5.80 -24.85
N VAL A 405 11.62 -5.57 -24.17
CA VAL A 405 11.79 -5.75 -22.73
C VAL A 405 12.25 -4.42 -22.12
N GLY A 406 11.30 -3.61 -21.66
CA GLY A 406 11.59 -2.26 -21.17
C GLY A 406 12.10 -1.33 -22.28
N GLN A 407 13.33 -0.84 -22.13
CA GLN A 407 14.03 0.00 -23.11
C GLN A 407 14.98 -0.81 -24.01
N GLN A 408 14.85 -2.13 -24.03
CA GLN A 408 15.73 -3.02 -24.77
C GLN A 408 14.92 -3.93 -25.69
N TRP A 409 15.55 -4.39 -26.77
CA TRP A 409 15.04 -5.44 -27.63
C TRP A 409 15.71 -6.76 -27.28
N ALA A 410 14.91 -7.75 -26.93
CA ALA A 410 15.31 -9.14 -26.82
C ALA A 410 15.21 -9.80 -28.20
N ILE A 411 16.30 -10.35 -28.68
CA ILE A 411 16.42 -10.95 -30.01
C ILE A 411 16.93 -12.37 -29.85
N SER A 412 16.28 -13.31 -30.55
CA SER A 412 16.73 -14.69 -30.66
C SER A 412 16.57 -15.23 -32.08
N THR A 413 17.69 -15.53 -32.74
CA THR A 413 17.82 -16.03 -34.11
C THR A 413 18.57 -17.37 -34.12
N ILE A 414 18.45 -18.14 -35.20
CA ILE A 414 19.19 -19.42 -35.35
C ILE A 414 20.70 -19.13 -35.42
N ASN A 415 21.09 -18.17 -36.26
CA ASN A 415 22.48 -17.78 -36.51
C ASN A 415 22.69 -16.31 -36.17
N GLU A 416 23.95 -15.90 -36.16
CA GLU A 416 24.32 -14.48 -36.14
C GLU A 416 23.63 -13.74 -37.30
N THR A 417 23.19 -12.51 -37.05
CA THR A 417 22.51 -11.68 -38.06
C THR A 417 23.22 -10.35 -38.20
N LYS A 418 23.40 -9.89 -39.43
CA LYS A 418 24.00 -8.57 -39.72
C LYS A 418 22.91 -7.51 -39.72
N CYS A 419 23.23 -6.35 -39.16
CA CYS A 419 22.33 -5.22 -39.05
C CYS A 419 23.04 -3.91 -39.39
N HIS A 420 22.27 -2.97 -39.92
CA HIS A 420 22.72 -1.63 -40.26
C HIS A 420 21.90 -0.59 -39.49
N ARG A 421 22.56 0.47 -39.03
CA ARG A 421 21.88 1.61 -38.41
C ARG A 421 21.25 2.49 -39.47
N VAL A 422 19.98 2.80 -39.25
CA VAL A 422 19.14 3.66 -40.08
C VAL A 422 18.72 4.85 -39.23
N THR A 423 19.16 6.05 -39.57
CA THR A 423 18.65 7.29 -38.96
C THR A 423 17.27 7.58 -39.52
N GLN A 424 16.27 7.78 -38.66
CA GLN A 424 14.97 8.26 -39.10
C GLN A 424 15.12 9.71 -39.55
N PRO A 425 14.82 10.06 -40.81
CA PRO A 425 14.86 11.44 -41.24
C PRO A 425 13.76 12.24 -40.54
N GLU A 426 14.09 13.44 -40.06
CA GLU A 426 13.07 14.44 -39.77
C GLU A 426 12.33 14.74 -41.09
N GLN A 427 11.00 14.89 -41.03
CA GLN A 427 10.11 14.91 -42.20
C GLN A 427 10.68 15.66 -43.42
N GLY A 428 10.96 14.92 -44.50
CA GLY A 428 11.36 15.48 -45.80
C GLY A 428 12.74 15.03 -46.32
N GLU A 429 13.56 14.36 -45.51
CA GLU A 429 14.89 13.88 -45.93
C GLU A 429 14.91 12.41 -46.37
N HIS A 430 15.79 12.08 -47.32
CA HIS A 430 16.04 10.70 -47.74
C HIS A 430 16.69 9.90 -46.60
N VAL A 431 16.27 8.64 -46.44
CA VAL A 431 16.85 7.72 -45.45
C VAL A 431 18.32 7.45 -45.81
N ILE A 432 19.24 7.99 -45.01
CA ILE A 432 20.68 7.70 -45.13
C ILE A 432 21.00 6.50 -44.22
N THR A 433 21.34 5.36 -44.81
CA THR A 433 21.96 4.25 -44.07
C THR A 433 23.41 4.58 -43.82
N THR A 434 23.81 4.69 -42.55
CA THR A 434 25.23 4.77 -42.19
C THR A 434 25.85 3.39 -42.36
N ASN A 435 27.01 3.27 -43.03
CA ASN A 435 27.71 2.01 -43.30
C ASN A 435 28.32 1.31 -42.07
N ASN A 436 27.76 1.53 -40.88
CA ASN A 436 28.16 0.82 -39.68
C ASN A 436 27.38 -0.49 -39.60
N GLU A 437 27.94 -1.53 -40.22
CA GLU A 437 27.48 -2.91 -40.08
C GLU A 437 27.80 -3.42 -38.67
N LEU A 438 26.81 -4.03 -38.03
CA LEU A 438 26.89 -4.63 -36.71
C LEU A 438 26.40 -6.07 -36.78
N THR A 439 27.20 -7.00 -36.30
CA THR A 439 26.79 -8.41 -36.16
C THR A 439 26.15 -8.63 -34.79
N ILE A 440 24.90 -9.10 -34.78
CA ILE A 440 24.17 -9.48 -33.56
C ILE A 440 24.33 -10.98 -33.34
N PRO A 441 24.75 -11.43 -32.14
CA PRO A 441 24.83 -12.86 -31.83
C PRO A 441 23.44 -13.51 -31.82
N PRO A 442 23.34 -14.85 -31.87
CA PRO A 442 22.04 -15.54 -31.96
C PRO A 442 21.07 -15.18 -30.84
N ILE A 443 21.57 -14.78 -29.67
CA ILE A 443 20.75 -14.34 -28.54
C ILE A 443 21.35 -13.05 -28.00
N ALA A 444 20.57 -11.97 -28.01
CA ALA A 444 21.03 -10.66 -27.60
C ALA A 444 19.93 -9.86 -26.89
N LEU A 445 20.36 -8.99 -25.98
CA LEU A 445 19.56 -7.93 -25.39
C LEU A 445 20.23 -6.62 -25.75
N ILE A 446 19.60 -5.84 -26.63
CA ILE A 446 20.21 -4.64 -27.21
C ILE A 446 19.42 -3.38 -26.84
N THR A 447 20.13 -2.27 -26.70
CA THR A 447 19.53 -0.94 -26.54
C THR A 447 19.71 -0.19 -27.85
N ILE A 448 18.63 0.40 -28.37
CA ILE A 448 18.65 1.19 -29.61
C ILE A 448 18.41 2.66 -29.24
N ASP A 449 19.25 3.55 -29.74
CA ASP A 449 19.13 4.99 -29.51
C ASP A 449 17.81 5.53 -30.08
N LYS A 450 17.19 6.50 -29.39
CA LYS A 450 15.84 7.01 -29.73
C LYS A 450 15.70 7.57 -31.14
N SER A 451 16.79 8.01 -31.76
CA SER A 451 16.83 8.59 -33.12
C SER A 451 17.20 7.60 -34.21
N THR A 452 17.47 6.34 -33.86
CA THR A 452 17.95 5.32 -34.80
C THR A 452 17.06 4.09 -34.79
N ALA A 453 16.91 3.47 -35.95
CA ALA A 453 16.33 2.14 -36.12
C ALA A 453 17.38 1.21 -36.73
N TRP A 454 17.24 -0.10 -36.56
CA TRP A 454 18.19 -1.06 -37.12
C TRP A 454 17.49 -1.92 -38.18
N SER A 455 18.08 -1.99 -39.36
CA SER A 455 17.66 -2.89 -40.43
C SER A 455 18.58 -4.10 -40.45
N CYS A 456 18.04 -5.28 -40.16
CA CYS A 456 18.77 -6.54 -40.11
C CYS A 456 18.41 -7.42 -41.31
N ASP A 457 19.22 -8.44 -41.60
CA ASP A 457 19.04 -9.31 -42.79
C ASP A 457 17.60 -9.85 -42.93
N ASN A 458 16.96 -10.20 -41.80
CA ASN A 458 15.64 -10.84 -41.79
C ASN A 458 14.55 -10.08 -41.02
N PHE A 459 14.87 -8.92 -40.42
CA PHE A 459 13.91 -8.19 -39.60
C PHE A 459 14.31 -6.71 -39.42
N PHE A 460 13.37 -5.90 -38.94
CA PHE A 460 13.59 -4.50 -38.66
C PHE A 460 13.28 -4.20 -37.19
N LEU A 461 14.15 -3.43 -36.53
CA LEU A 461 13.98 -2.99 -35.16
C LEU A 461 13.73 -1.48 -35.13
N PRO A 462 12.50 -1.04 -34.84
CA PRO A 462 12.20 0.38 -34.79
C PRO A 462 12.88 1.04 -33.59
N SER A 463 13.10 2.35 -33.71
CA SER A 463 13.53 3.21 -32.61
C SER A 463 12.57 3.09 -31.43
N ILE A 464 13.11 3.09 -30.22
CA ILE A 464 12.31 3.04 -29.01
C ILE A 464 11.79 4.46 -28.73
N THR A 465 10.64 4.78 -29.30
CA THR A 465 9.88 5.96 -28.84
C THR A 465 9.30 5.64 -27.47
N ASN A 466 9.38 6.61 -26.55
CA ASN A 466 8.63 6.57 -25.30
C ASN A 466 7.16 6.78 -25.67
N GLY A 467 6.53 5.75 -26.23
CA GLY A 467 5.09 5.69 -26.38
C GLY A 467 4.48 5.70 -24.98
N THR A 468 3.71 6.77 -24.73
CA THR A 468 2.86 7.05 -23.57
C THR A 468 2.11 5.85 -23.05
#